data_AF-A0A0U2Z8L9-F1
#
_entry.id   AF-A0A0U2Z8L9-F1
#
_cell.length_a   1.000
_cell.length_b   1.000
_cell.length_c   1.000
_cell.angle_alpha   90.00
_cell.angle_beta   90.00
_cell.angle_gamma   90.00
#
_symmetry.space_group_name_H-M   'P 1'
#
loop_
_entity.id
_entity.type
_entity.pdbx_description
1 polymer ?
#
loop_
_entity_poly.entity_id
_entity_poly.type
_entity_poly.pdbx_seq_one_letter_code
_entity_poly.pdbx_strand_id
1 'polypeptide(L)'
;MNEKIAKARQAFQNKKYKQALSIVEKINKSRSKQSFASLELQAASLASLKLHVRAKEVFLKALPLAPDNTAKANIYYNLHAACKFQRQYKDAKEHLKRAIDLVPPSNNIDWRFSLANLHYQLREYDLCEALCAKLIVYKTYTVKCMHILLDIAIARGAIDKVNYHLRQFEGRINELSGPEILSVYAQVESTTILDYSNSLNKALERGADPYSVKVLQASKLYKQGQAQESFEILSSFYPKQLKDERSLKRYYVLLGKIYDTHKDYSMAFSSFTQMNKLTRQTVEASKNKGNELKDFARFTSVKFSEESYKPPLRMFFLVGFPRSGTTLLENVLDSQNKIIALPERPMLDDVKVKMILDGYSYPHDLNDFSDGYLDDLRNHYFDSVAKNCRYDSLEQFDVLIDKNPINQIRLPLIKKLFPDAKIILALRHPLDCILSCYMQNFAISQHTIDFSDWKASFERYRDTFELYDGFRKYMEWDEYQIKYEDLVNDFENQIESVLKFIGIAADKDSYMNFNKRAQSGVITTPSGSQVRQEIYKTATQRWLNYRDYIAPHIDIVRPYIEKYGYTADI
;
A
#
# COMPACT_ATOMS: atom_id res chain seq x y z
N MET A 1 -39.76 -30.04 20.54
CA MET A 1 -38.90 -28.91 20.15
C MET A 1 -37.51 -29.38 19.75
N ASN A 2 -36.87 -30.22 20.56
CA ASN A 2 -35.52 -30.77 20.32
C ASN A 2 -35.38 -31.52 18.98
N GLU A 3 -36.38 -32.28 18.55
CA GLU A 3 -36.35 -33.01 17.27
C GLU A 3 -36.29 -32.09 16.03
N LYS A 4 -37.01 -30.96 16.05
CA LYS A 4 -36.98 -29.98 14.96
C LYS A 4 -35.63 -29.25 14.89
N ILE A 5 -35.02 -28.95 16.05
CA ILE A 5 -33.68 -28.37 16.12
C ILE A 5 -32.64 -29.38 15.60
N ALA A 6 -32.74 -30.65 15.98
CA ALA A 6 -31.88 -31.71 15.48
C ALA A 6 -31.96 -31.85 13.95
N LYS A 7 -33.19 -31.83 13.39
CA LYS A 7 -33.41 -31.85 11.94
C LYS A 7 -32.79 -30.63 11.24
N ALA A 8 -32.92 -29.44 11.83
CA ALA A 8 -32.28 -28.24 11.30
C ALA A 8 -30.75 -28.34 11.35
N ARG A 9 -30.19 -28.88 12.43
CA ARG A 9 -28.74 -29.06 12.61
C ARG A 9 -28.19 -30.04 11.58
N GLN A 10 -28.89 -31.14 11.33
CA GLN A 10 -28.54 -32.10 10.27
C GLN A 10 -28.59 -31.45 8.88
N ALA A 11 -29.62 -30.63 8.60
CA ALA A 11 -29.69 -29.88 7.35
C ALA A 11 -28.50 -28.90 7.20
N PHE A 12 -28.11 -28.22 8.29
CA PHE A 12 -26.95 -27.33 8.30
C PHE A 12 -25.63 -28.07 8.05
N GLN A 13 -25.41 -29.21 8.72
CA GLN A 13 -24.23 -30.07 8.51
C GLN A 13 -24.14 -30.57 7.06
N ASN A 14 -25.29 -30.86 6.44
CA ASN A 14 -25.39 -31.22 5.03
C ASN A 14 -25.33 -30.02 4.06
N LYS A 15 -24.91 -28.84 4.55
CA LYS A 15 -24.80 -27.57 3.80
C LYS A 15 -26.12 -27.09 3.18
N LYS A 16 -27.27 -27.58 3.64
CA LYS A 16 -28.63 -27.16 3.22
C LYS A 16 -29.10 -25.96 4.04
N TYR A 17 -28.36 -24.86 3.97
CA TYR A 17 -28.55 -23.69 4.85
C TYR A 17 -29.94 -23.04 4.75
N LYS A 18 -30.54 -22.95 3.55
CA LYS A 18 -31.92 -22.44 3.37
C LYS A 18 -32.95 -23.31 4.09
N GLN A 19 -32.77 -24.63 4.04
CA GLN A 19 -33.65 -25.58 4.71
C GLN A 19 -33.50 -25.48 6.24
N ALA A 20 -32.26 -25.45 6.72
CA ALA A 20 -31.97 -25.24 8.14
C ALA A 20 -32.61 -23.94 8.64
N LEU A 21 -32.41 -22.83 7.91
CA LEU A 21 -32.97 -21.52 8.21
C LEU A 21 -34.50 -21.54 8.30
N SER A 22 -35.18 -22.14 7.32
CA SER A 22 -36.65 -22.23 7.31
C SER A 22 -37.20 -22.97 8.53
N ILE A 23 -36.53 -24.02 8.99
CA ILE A 23 -36.95 -24.79 10.16
C ILE A 23 -36.78 -23.96 11.44
N VAL A 24 -35.63 -23.33 11.64
CA VAL A 24 -35.33 -22.55 12.85
C VAL A 24 -36.09 -21.22 12.92
N GLU A 25 -36.34 -20.55 11.79
CA GLU A 25 -37.21 -19.36 11.76
C GLU A 25 -38.63 -19.69 12.22
N LYS A 26 -39.19 -20.83 11.81
CA LYS A 26 -40.51 -21.28 12.28
C LYS A 26 -40.55 -21.52 13.80
N ILE A 27 -39.46 -22.02 14.38
CA ILE A 27 -39.34 -22.21 15.84
C ILE A 27 -39.26 -20.85 16.53
N ASN A 28 -38.39 -19.97 16.03
CA ASN A 28 -38.06 -18.70 16.68
C ASN A 28 -39.12 -17.60 16.49
N LYS A 29 -40.16 -17.82 15.67
CA LYS A 29 -41.36 -16.96 15.59
C LYS A 29 -42.05 -16.77 16.96
N SER A 30 -42.04 -17.80 17.81
CA SER A 30 -42.60 -17.72 19.16
C SER A 30 -41.50 -17.39 20.16
N ARG A 31 -41.56 -16.22 20.81
CA ARG A 31 -40.53 -15.79 21.77
C ARG A 31 -40.31 -16.80 22.90
N SER A 32 -41.39 -17.42 23.39
CA SER A 32 -41.35 -18.49 24.41
C SER A 32 -40.68 -19.79 23.96
N LYS A 33 -40.45 -19.97 22.65
CA LYS A 33 -39.78 -21.14 22.05
C LYS A 33 -38.39 -20.79 21.53
N GLN A 34 -37.85 -19.62 21.85
CA GLN A 34 -36.46 -19.31 21.52
C GLN A 34 -35.54 -19.97 22.54
N SER A 35 -34.53 -20.70 22.06
CA SER A 35 -33.45 -21.23 22.87
C SER A 35 -32.11 -20.81 22.28
N PHE A 36 -31.04 -20.93 23.06
CA PHE A 36 -29.69 -20.70 22.55
C PHE A 36 -29.42 -21.49 21.27
N ALA A 37 -29.68 -22.80 21.29
CA ALA A 37 -29.43 -23.68 20.14
C ALA A 37 -30.26 -23.32 18.90
N SER A 38 -31.49 -22.84 19.07
CA SER A 38 -32.33 -22.45 17.93
C SER A 38 -31.92 -21.11 17.34
N LEU A 39 -31.50 -20.13 18.16
CA LEU A 39 -31.04 -18.82 17.71
C LEU A 39 -29.63 -18.89 17.11
N GLU A 40 -28.72 -19.63 17.74
CA GLU A 40 -27.37 -19.88 17.22
C GLU A 40 -27.43 -20.48 15.82
N LEU A 41 -28.24 -21.52 15.62
CA LEU A 41 -28.36 -22.19 14.33
C LEU A 41 -29.05 -21.31 13.28
N GLN A 42 -29.99 -20.45 13.68
CA GLN A 42 -30.57 -19.44 12.80
C GLN A 42 -29.52 -18.43 12.33
N ALA A 43 -28.75 -17.87 13.28
CA ALA A 43 -27.71 -16.90 12.98
C ALA A 43 -26.61 -17.50 12.09
N ALA A 44 -26.14 -18.71 12.41
CA ALA A 44 -25.17 -19.45 11.60
C ALA A 44 -25.68 -19.70 10.18
N SER A 45 -26.95 -20.11 10.02
CA SER A 45 -27.56 -20.33 8.70
C SER A 45 -27.65 -19.03 7.88
N LEU A 46 -28.01 -17.91 8.52
CA LEU A 46 -28.02 -16.59 7.88
C LEU A 46 -26.60 -16.17 7.44
N ALA A 47 -25.61 -16.37 8.29
CA ALA A 47 -24.21 -16.07 7.99
C ALA A 47 -23.68 -16.91 6.81
N SER A 48 -23.96 -18.22 6.76
CA SER A 48 -23.61 -19.09 5.63
C SER A 48 -24.30 -18.70 4.32
N LEU A 49 -25.44 -18.02 4.41
CA LEU A 49 -26.16 -17.44 3.27
C LEU A 49 -25.74 -16.00 2.93
N LYS A 50 -24.67 -15.49 3.57
CA LYS A 50 -24.15 -14.12 3.41
C LYS A 50 -25.13 -13.01 3.82
N LEU A 51 -26.12 -13.34 4.65
CA LEU A 51 -27.09 -12.37 5.22
C LEU A 51 -26.55 -11.80 6.53
N HIS A 52 -25.40 -11.13 6.47
CA HIS A 52 -24.60 -10.76 7.65
C HIS A 52 -25.29 -9.77 8.61
N VAL A 53 -26.09 -8.84 8.10
CA VAL A 53 -26.88 -7.88 8.91
C VAL A 53 -27.86 -8.65 9.80
N ARG A 54 -28.70 -9.50 9.19
CA ARG A 54 -29.67 -10.33 9.91
C ARG A 54 -28.97 -11.33 10.84
N ALA A 55 -27.84 -11.89 10.43
CA ALA A 55 -27.05 -12.78 11.28
C ALA A 55 -26.57 -12.08 12.56
N LYS A 56 -26.04 -10.85 12.45
CA LYS A 56 -25.60 -10.03 13.59
C LYS A 56 -26.74 -9.83 14.60
N GLU A 57 -27.91 -9.44 14.13
CA GLU A 57 -29.10 -9.25 14.98
C GLU A 57 -29.49 -10.52 15.75
N VAL A 58 -29.46 -11.68 15.09
CA VAL A 58 -29.83 -12.94 15.72
C VAL A 58 -28.75 -13.42 16.69
N PHE A 59 -27.46 -13.23 16.37
CA PHE A 59 -26.36 -13.53 17.30
C PHE A 59 -26.46 -12.68 18.58
N LEU A 60 -26.79 -11.39 18.48
CA LEU A 60 -27.00 -10.52 19.65
C LEU A 60 -28.16 -11.02 20.54
N LYS A 61 -29.21 -11.60 19.94
CA LYS A 61 -30.32 -12.23 20.69
C LYS A 61 -29.92 -13.56 21.34
N ALA A 62 -29.02 -14.32 20.73
CA ALA A 62 -28.53 -15.59 21.27
C ALA A 62 -27.57 -15.40 22.44
N LEU A 63 -26.78 -14.31 22.43
CA LEU A 63 -25.73 -14.02 23.39
C LEU A 63 -26.16 -14.09 24.88
N PRO A 64 -27.27 -13.48 25.33
CA PRO A 64 -27.71 -13.57 26.74
C PRO A 64 -28.21 -14.95 27.15
N LEU A 65 -28.45 -15.86 26.19
CA LEU A 65 -28.93 -17.23 26.44
C LEU A 65 -27.80 -18.26 26.41
N ALA A 66 -26.56 -17.84 26.20
CA ALA A 66 -25.41 -18.73 26.11
C ALA A 66 -25.24 -19.55 27.41
N PRO A 67 -25.14 -20.88 27.33
CA PRO A 67 -25.10 -21.75 28.52
C PRO A 67 -23.78 -21.66 29.31
N ASP A 68 -22.70 -21.27 28.65
CA ASP A 68 -21.36 -21.20 29.23
C ASP A 68 -20.47 -20.17 28.51
N ASN A 69 -19.26 -19.95 29.04
CA ASN A 69 -18.30 -19.02 28.47
C ASN A 69 -17.81 -19.44 27.08
N THR A 70 -17.71 -20.74 26.78
CA THR A 70 -17.28 -21.24 25.47
C THR A 70 -18.32 -20.92 24.39
N ALA A 71 -19.60 -21.16 24.68
CA ALA A 71 -20.71 -20.81 23.83
C ALA A 71 -20.79 -19.29 23.61
N LYS A 72 -20.63 -18.50 24.69
CA LYS A 72 -20.59 -17.04 24.61
C LYS A 72 -19.42 -16.54 23.75
N ALA A 73 -18.24 -17.14 23.89
CA ALA A 73 -17.06 -16.84 23.10
C ALA A 73 -17.27 -17.12 21.60
N ASN A 74 -17.90 -18.26 21.27
CA ASN A 74 -18.24 -18.61 19.89
C ASN A 74 -19.23 -17.61 19.26
N ILE A 75 -20.23 -17.14 20.02
CA ILE A 75 -21.14 -16.09 19.53
C ILE A 75 -20.36 -14.80 19.26
N TYR A 76 -19.48 -14.37 20.16
CA TYR A 76 -18.64 -13.19 19.93
C TYR A 76 -17.71 -13.35 18.71
N TYR A 77 -17.10 -14.52 18.51
CA TYR A 77 -16.30 -14.79 17.32
C TYR A 77 -17.12 -14.69 16.03
N ASN A 78 -18.35 -15.20 16.04
CA ASN A 78 -19.26 -15.08 14.89
C ASN A 78 -19.77 -13.65 14.66
N LEU A 79 -20.01 -12.88 15.73
CA LEU A 79 -20.31 -11.44 15.66
C LEU A 79 -19.15 -10.67 15.03
N HIS A 80 -17.90 -10.98 15.42
CA HIS A 80 -16.72 -10.43 14.75
C HIS A 80 -16.79 -10.68 13.24
N ALA A 81 -16.99 -11.93 12.82
CA ALA A 81 -17.04 -12.27 11.40
C ALA A 81 -18.14 -11.49 10.66
N ALA A 82 -19.34 -11.41 11.25
CA ALA A 82 -20.46 -10.65 10.68
C ALA A 82 -20.18 -9.14 10.55
N CYS A 83 -19.54 -8.53 11.56
CA CYS A 83 -19.14 -7.13 11.53
C CYS A 83 -18.05 -6.88 10.46
N LYS A 84 -17.06 -7.79 10.35
CA LYS A 84 -16.00 -7.71 9.32
C LYS A 84 -16.57 -7.72 7.90
N PHE A 85 -17.54 -8.59 7.60
CA PHE A 85 -18.21 -8.61 6.30
C PHE A 85 -19.00 -7.33 6.00
N GLN A 86 -19.44 -6.62 7.04
CA GLN A 86 -20.11 -5.32 6.95
C GLN A 86 -19.12 -4.14 7.00
N ARG A 87 -17.80 -4.39 6.98
CA ARG A 87 -16.73 -3.37 7.11
C ARG A 87 -16.79 -2.57 8.43
N GLN A 88 -17.48 -3.11 9.45
CA GLN A 88 -17.52 -2.56 10.80
C GLN A 88 -16.32 -3.07 11.61
N TYR A 89 -15.12 -2.62 11.26
CA TYR A 89 -13.88 -3.21 11.79
C TYR A 89 -13.64 -2.88 13.28
N LYS A 90 -14.12 -1.74 13.78
CA LYS A 90 -14.05 -1.39 15.22
C LYS A 90 -14.91 -2.35 16.07
N ASP A 91 -16.17 -2.55 15.69
CA ASP A 91 -17.07 -3.54 16.32
C ASP A 91 -16.50 -4.96 16.23
N ALA A 92 -15.97 -5.31 15.06
CA ALA A 92 -15.36 -6.61 14.84
C ALA A 92 -14.20 -6.88 15.82
N LYS A 93 -13.41 -5.84 16.13
CA LYS A 93 -12.27 -5.93 17.06
C LYS A 93 -12.76 -6.16 18.48
N GLU A 94 -13.73 -5.37 18.91
CA GLU A 94 -14.29 -5.47 20.26
C GLU A 94 -14.91 -6.85 20.51
N HIS A 95 -15.72 -7.36 19.57
CA HIS A 95 -16.26 -8.70 19.67
C HIS A 95 -15.17 -9.79 19.72
N LEU A 96 -14.13 -9.68 18.90
CA LEU A 96 -13.05 -10.66 18.90
C LEU A 96 -12.24 -10.64 20.20
N LYS A 97 -11.96 -9.47 20.77
CA LYS A 97 -11.30 -9.35 22.08
C LYS A 97 -12.12 -10.06 23.17
N ARG A 98 -13.43 -9.79 23.23
CA ARG A 98 -14.34 -10.48 24.17
C ARG A 98 -14.37 -11.99 23.97
N ALA A 99 -14.31 -12.47 22.73
CA ALA A 99 -14.23 -13.90 22.46
C ALA A 99 -12.94 -14.52 23.05
N ILE A 100 -11.80 -13.87 22.82
CA ILE A 100 -10.48 -14.32 23.30
C ILE A 100 -10.43 -14.35 24.83
N ASP A 101 -10.96 -13.34 25.50
CA ASP A 101 -10.92 -13.21 26.97
C ASP A 101 -11.76 -14.27 27.70
N LEU A 102 -12.72 -14.90 27.02
CA LEU A 102 -13.62 -15.90 27.59
C LEU A 102 -13.09 -17.34 27.51
N VAL A 103 -11.98 -17.59 26.81
CA VAL A 103 -11.43 -18.94 26.62
C VAL A 103 -9.93 -18.98 26.91
N PRO A 104 -9.39 -20.13 27.37
CA PRO A 104 -7.96 -20.25 27.66
C PRO A 104 -7.07 -19.98 26.43
N PRO A 105 -5.84 -19.45 26.63
CA PRO A 105 -4.89 -19.16 25.55
C PRO A 105 -4.62 -20.33 24.58
N SER A 106 -4.62 -21.57 25.08
CA SER A 106 -4.38 -22.76 24.27
C SER A 106 -5.46 -23.00 23.21
N ASN A 107 -6.68 -22.48 23.42
CA ASN A 107 -7.84 -22.74 22.57
C ASN A 107 -8.20 -21.56 21.66
N ASN A 108 -7.42 -20.47 21.65
CA ASN A 108 -7.73 -19.25 20.90
C ASN A 108 -6.59 -18.72 20.03
N ILE A 109 -5.61 -19.56 19.69
CA ILE A 109 -4.45 -19.16 18.87
C ILE A 109 -4.92 -18.63 17.50
N ASP A 110 -5.84 -19.32 16.82
CA ASP A 110 -6.46 -18.85 15.55
C ASP A 110 -7.15 -17.49 15.71
N TRP A 111 -7.80 -17.26 16.84
CA TRP A 111 -8.53 -16.02 17.12
C TRP A 111 -7.57 -14.87 17.40
N ARG A 112 -6.47 -15.12 18.11
CA ARG A 112 -5.38 -14.15 18.28
C ARG A 112 -4.74 -13.80 16.95
N PHE A 113 -4.51 -14.77 16.06
CA PHE A 113 -4.03 -14.46 14.71
C PHE A 113 -5.06 -13.64 13.90
N SER A 114 -6.35 -13.93 14.06
CA SER A 114 -7.44 -13.12 13.47
C SER A 114 -7.43 -11.68 14.01
N LEU A 115 -7.11 -11.50 15.29
CA LEU A 115 -6.99 -10.19 15.93
C LEU A 115 -5.75 -9.43 15.42
N ALA A 116 -4.62 -10.12 15.21
CA ALA A 116 -3.43 -9.52 14.61
C ALA A 116 -3.74 -8.98 13.20
N ASN A 117 -4.44 -9.78 12.37
CA ASN A 117 -4.88 -9.32 11.06
C ASN A 117 -5.82 -8.11 11.15
N LEU A 118 -6.69 -8.07 12.15
CA LEU A 118 -7.59 -6.93 12.33
C LEU A 118 -6.85 -5.67 12.78
N HIS A 119 -5.86 -5.79 13.66
CA HIS A 119 -4.95 -4.69 13.99
C HIS A 119 -4.20 -4.21 12.74
N TYR A 120 -3.71 -5.10 11.90
CA TYR A 120 -3.09 -4.74 10.63
C TYR A 120 -4.05 -3.96 9.71
N GLN A 121 -5.30 -4.44 9.55
CA GLN A 121 -6.32 -3.74 8.73
C GLN A 121 -6.70 -2.37 9.30
N LEU A 122 -6.73 -2.23 10.62
CA LEU A 122 -6.96 -0.98 11.33
C LEU A 122 -5.70 -0.11 11.43
N ARG A 123 -4.55 -0.56 10.88
CA ARG A 123 -3.25 0.10 10.95
C ARG A 123 -2.74 0.35 12.38
N GLU A 124 -3.19 -0.49 13.31
CA GLU A 124 -2.73 -0.57 14.70
C GLU A 124 -1.47 -1.44 14.76
N TYR A 125 -0.43 -1.03 14.03
CA TYR A 125 0.74 -1.86 13.76
C TYR A 125 1.51 -2.29 15.00
N ASP A 126 1.59 -1.47 16.05
CA ASP A 126 2.31 -1.85 17.28
C ASP A 126 1.61 -3.00 18.02
N LEU A 127 0.27 -2.97 18.07
CA LEU A 127 -0.53 -4.07 18.60
C LEU A 127 -0.42 -5.32 17.73
N CYS A 128 -0.36 -5.15 16.41
CA CYS A 128 -0.15 -6.24 15.46
C CYS A 128 1.23 -6.90 15.62
N GLU A 129 2.29 -6.10 15.70
CA GLU A 129 3.68 -6.56 15.91
C GLU A 129 3.78 -7.33 17.22
N ALA A 130 3.27 -6.77 18.33
CA ALA A 130 3.31 -7.41 19.64
C ALA A 130 2.57 -8.76 19.66
N LEU A 131 1.45 -8.87 18.94
CA LEU A 131 0.70 -10.11 18.86
C LEU A 131 1.38 -11.13 17.94
N CYS A 132 1.93 -10.70 16.80
CA CYS A 132 2.70 -11.57 15.91
C CYS A 132 3.96 -12.11 16.57
N ALA A 133 4.67 -11.30 17.36
CA ALA A 133 5.84 -11.75 18.12
C ALA A 133 5.51 -12.86 19.13
N LYS A 134 4.31 -12.85 19.72
CA LYS A 134 3.83 -13.92 20.61
C LYS A 134 3.37 -15.16 19.85
N LEU A 135 2.82 -14.99 18.64
CA LEU A 135 2.27 -16.07 17.84
C LEU A 135 3.33 -16.78 16.99
N ILE A 136 4.44 -16.10 16.69
CA ILE A 136 5.46 -16.62 15.78
C ILE A 136 5.96 -17.98 16.25
N VAL A 137 6.10 -18.22 17.56
CA VAL A 137 6.62 -19.47 18.15
C VAL A 137 5.83 -20.71 17.70
N TYR A 138 4.55 -20.58 17.37
CA TYR A 138 3.73 -21.68 16.89
C TYR A 138 4.02 -21.96 15.41
N LYS A 139 4.51 -23.17 15.10
CA LYS A 139 4.93 -23.58 13.74
C LYS A 139 3.92 -23.19 12.64
N THR A 140 2.62 -23.42 12.87
CA THR A 140 1.53 -23.11 11.93
C THR A 140 1.40 -21.61 11.58
N TYR A 141 1.95 -20.74 12.43
CA TYR A 141 1.87 -19.29 12.31
C TYR A 141 3.23 -18.62 12.05
N THR A 142 4.35 -19.31 12.20
CA THR A 142 5.70 -18.76 12.00
C THR A 142 5.78 -17.93 10.72
N VAL A 143 5.48 -18.53 9.57
CA VAL A 143 5.57 -17.88 8.25
C VAL A 143 4.54 -16.77 8.10
N LYS A 144 3.30 -16.99 8.57
CA LYS A 144 2.22 -15.99 8.48
C LYS A 144 2.53 -14.73 9.29
N CYS A 145 3.01 -14.90 10.52
CA CYS A 145 3.44 -13.79 11.38
C CYS A 145 4.68 -13.10 10.79
N MET A 146 5.62 -13.86 10.23
CA MET A 146 6.79 -13.28 9.56
C MET A 146 6.40 -12.40 8.37
N HIS A 147 5.50 -12.85 7.51
CA HIS A 147 5.02 -12.01 6.40
C HIS A 147 4.38 -10.71 6.90
N ILE A 148 3.56 -10.76 7.95
CA ILE A 148 2.95 -9.56 8.54
C ILE A 148 4.00 -8.62 9.15
N LEU A 149 4.95 -9.15 9.92
CA LEU A 149 6.01 -8.36 10.54
C LEU A 149 6.89 -7.67 9.48
N LEU A 150 7.23 -8.40 8.41
CA LEU A 150 7.98 -7.86 7.28
C LEU A 150 7.17 -6.83 6.50
N ASP A 151 5.88 -7.06 6.25
CA ASP A 151 4.99 -6.10 5.61
C ASP A 151 4.89 -4.80 6.41
N ILE A 152 4.75 -4.89 7.74
CA ILE A 152 4.72 -3.72 8.62
C ILE A 152 6.06 -2.99 8.58
N ALA A 153 7.18 -3.71 8.68
CA ALA A 153 8.51 -3.10 8.65
C ALA A 153 8.78 -2.40 7.30
N ILE A 154 8.39 -3.02 6.17
CA ILE A 154 8.50 -2.43 4.84
C ILE A 154 7.59 -1.19 4.71
N ALA A 155 6.33 -1.29 5.13
CA ALA A 155 5.38 -0.17 5.09
C ALA A 155 5.85 1.02 5.94
N ARG A 156 6.47 0.76 7.09
CA ARG A 156 7.12 1.75 7.97
C ARG A 156 8.53 2.13 7.53
N GLY A 157 9.07 1.53 6.47
CA GLY A 157 10.42 1.81 5.98
C GLY A 157 11.51 1.53 7.00
N ALA A 158 11.27 0.63 7.95
CA ALA A 158 12.21 0.26 8.98
C ALA A 158 13.07 -0.92 8.47
N ILE A 159 14.04 -0.65 7.60
CA ILE A 159 14.95 -1.69 7.06
C ILE A 159 15.67 -2.44 8.18
N ASP A 160 16.04 -1.76 9.26
CA ASP A 160 16.66 -2.43 10.41
C ASP A 160 15.71 -3.45 11.05
N LYS A 161 14.41 -3.15 11.12
CA LYS A 161 13.40 -4.11 11.56
C LYS A 161 13.25 -5.27 10.56
N VAL A 162 13.32 -5.01 9.25
CA VAL A 162 13.33 -6.09 8.23
C VAL A 162 14.49 -7.05 8.51
N ASN A 163 15.70 -6.52 8.67
CA ASN A 163 16.90 -7.32 8.94
C ASN A 163 16.82 -8.04 10.29
N TYR A 164 16.29 -7.39 11.34
CA TYR A 164 16.03 -7.98 12.64
C TYR A 164 15.10 -9.20 12.53
N HIS A 165 13.97 -9.04 11.85
CA HIS A 165 13.01 -10.13 11.65
C HIS A 165 13.61 -11.28 10.85
N LEU A 166 14.39 -11.01 9.80
CA LEU A 166 15.08 -12.06 9.04
C LEU A 166 16.08 -12.85 9.88
N ARG A 167 16.83 -12.19 10.77
CA ARG A 167 17.74 -12.90 11.71
C ARG A 167 16.97 -13.80 12.68
N GLN A 168 15.80 -13.37 13.16
CA GLN A 168 14.94 -14.22 13.99
C GLN A 168 14.38 -15.41 13.21
N PHE A 169 14.06 -15.21 11.93
CA PHE A 169 13.58 -16.25 11.04
C PHE A 169 14.63 -17.32 10.75
N GLU A 170 15.89 -16.92 10.55
CA GLU A 170 17.02 -17.84 10.32
C GLU A 170 17.18 -18.88 11.42
N GLY A 171 16.97 -18.50 12.68
CA GLY A 171 17.05 -19.43 13.83
C GLY A 171 16.05 -20.60 13.74
N ARG A 172 15.04 -20.52 12.88
CA ARG A 172 13.95 -21.50 12.75
C ARG A 172 13.83 -22.10 11.35
N ILE A 173 14.75 -21.77 10.44
CA ILE A 173 14.72 -22.19 9.04
C ILE A 173 14.63 -23.72 8.89
N ASN A 174 15.24 -24.47 9.82
CA ASN A 174 15.25 -25.92 9.85
C ASN A 174 13.88 -26.55 10.15
N GLU A 175 12.93 -25.80 10.71
CA GLU A 175 11.57 -26.25 11.00
C GLU A 175 10.62 -26.14 9.79
N LEU A 176 11.02 -25.38 8.75
CA LEU A 176 10.16 -24.92 7.65
C LEU A 176 10.40 -25.70 6.37
N SER A 177 9.43 -25.73 5.46
CA SER A 177 9.60 -26.30 4.11
C SER A 177 10.32 -25.33 3.17
N GLY A 178 10.87 -25.83 2.06
CA GLY A 178 11.50 -25.00 1.04
C GLY A 178 10.61 -23.86 0.52
N PRO A 179 9.34 -24.12 0.14
CA PRO A 179 8.41 -23.07 -0.30
C PRO A 179 8.16 -21.99 0.76
N GLU A 180 8.10 -22.36 2.05
CA GLU A 180 7.93 -21.40 3.14
C GLU A 180 9.14 -20.47 3.27
N ILE A 181 10.36 -21.02 3.24
CA ILE A 181 11.60 -20.24 3.26
C ILE A 181 11.66 -19.29 2.07
N LEU A 182 11.40 -19.83 0.87
CA LEU A 182 11.42 -19.06 -0.37
C LEU A 182 10.42 -17.91 -0.35
N SER A 183 9.22 -18.12 0.22
CA SER A 183 8.17 -17.09 0.27
C SER A 183 8.58 -15.85 1.07
N VAL A 184 9.30 -16.03 2.19
CA VAL A 184 9.81 -14.94 3.03
C VAL A 184 10.87 -14.14 2.28
N TYR A 185 11.85 -14.80 1.69
CA TYR A 185 12.93 -14.13 0.96
C TYR A 185 12.46 -13.44 -0.32
N ALA A 186 11.49 -14.02 -1.03
CA ALA A 186 10.90 -13.40 -2.21
C ALA A 186 10.18 -12.07 -1.89
N GLN A 187 9.64 -11.90 -0.68
CA GLN A 187 8.97 -10.69 -0.21
C GLN A 187 9.95 -9.55 0.07
N VAL A 188 11.10 -9.86 0.69
CA VAL A 188 12.08 -8.87 1.15
C VAL A 188 13.21 -8.61 0.16
N GLU A 189 13.28 -9.37 -0.93
CA GLU A 189 14.34 -9.31 -1.94
C GLU A 189 14.70 -7.86 -2.30
N SER A 190 13.69 -7.00 -2.54
CA SER A 190 13.87 -5.61 -2.98
C SER A 190 14.32 -4.65 -1.88
N THR A 191 14.24 -5.05 -0.61
CA THR A 191 14.44 -4.18 0.55
C THR A 191 15.58 -4.60 1.46
N THR A 192 15.95 -5.89 1.48
CA THR A 192 17.02 -6.41 2.33
C THR A 192 18.40 -6.17 1.71
N ILE A 193 19.38 -5.92 2.58
CA ILE A 193 20.81 -5.89 2.24
C ILE A 193 21.54 -7.14 2.73
N LEU A 194 20.86 -8.03 3.46
CA LEU A 194 21.46 -9.25 3.98
C LEU A 194 21.78 -10.21 2.84
N ASP A 195 22.88 -10.94 2.99
CA ASP A 195 23.13 -12.11 2.15
C ASP A 195 22.27 -13.28 2.64
N TYR A 196 21.38 -13.76 1.77
CA TYR A 196 20.49 -14.90 2.01
C TYR A 196 20.78 -16.09 1.07
N SER A 197 21.98 -16.15 0.47
CA SER A 197 22.39 -17.25 -0.41
C SER A 197 22.32 -18.62 0.28
N ASN A 198 22.77 -18.71 1.53
CA ASN A 198 22.67 -19.95 2.31
C ASN A 198 21.22 -20.36 2.54
N SER A 199 20.35 -19.39 2.81
CA SER A 199 18.92 -19.59 3.02
C SER A 199 18.21 -20.08 1.75
N LEU A 200 18.62 -19.59 0.57
CA LEU A 200 18.12 -20.10 -0.71
C LEU A 200 18.59 -21.53 -1.00
N ASN A 201 19.85 -21.85 -0.72
CA ASN A 201 20.36 -23.22 -0.83
C ASN A 201 19.57 -24.15 0.10
N LYS A 202 19.29 -23.69 1.32
CA LYS A 202 18.46 -24.44 2.27
C LYS A 202 17.03 -24.62 1.79
N ALA A 203 16.47 -23.61 1.13
CA ALA A 203 15.15 -23.70 0.52
C ALA A 203 15.13 -24.80 -0.57
N LEU A 204 16.16 -24.86 -1.43
CA LEU A 204 16.30 -25.89 -2.47
C LEU A 204 16.39 -27.30 -1.89
N GLU A 205 17.27 -27.51 -0.89
CA GLU A 205 17.41 -28.79 -0.18
C GLU A 205 16.07 -29.30 0.39
N ARG A 206 15.15 -28.37 0.67
CA ARG A 206 13.86 -28.64 1.34
C ARG A 206 12.67 -28.52 0.39
N GLY A 207 12.92 -28.60 -0.92
CA GLY A 207 11.88 -28.73 -1.94
C GLY A 207 11.28 -27.41 -2.45
N ALA A 208 12.01 -26.30 -2.35
CA ALA A 208 11.63 -25.06 -3.04
C ALA A 208 11.71 -25.24 -4.57
N ASP A 209 10.92 -24.46 -5.31
CA ASP A 209 11.00 -24.45 -6.77
C ASP A 209 12.37 -23.92 -7.24
N PRO A 210 13.14 -24.72 -8.02
CA PRO A 210 14.50 -24.35 -8.38
C PRO A 210 14.57 -23.14 -9.31
N TYR A 211 13.55 -22.91 -10.14
CA TYR A 211 13.52 -21.77 -11.06
C TYR A 211 13.23 -20.48 -10.31
N SER A 212 12.30 -20.48 -9.36
CA SER A 212 12.06 -19.34 -8.48
C SER A 212 13.30 -18.95 -7.67
N VAL A 213 14.08 -19.93 -7.19
CA VAL A 213 15.36 -19.66 -6.50
C VAL A 213 16.37 -19.03 -7.46
N LYS A 214 16.52 -19.56 -8.69
CA LYS A 214 17.39 -18.97 -9.72
C LYS A 214 17.02 -17.51 -10.02
N VAL A 215 15.73 -17.18 -10.08
CA VAL A 215 15.30 -15.79 -10.28
C VAL A 215 15.75 -14.87 -9.14
N LEU A 216 15.68 -15.32 -7.87
CA LEU A 216 16.18 -14.53 -6.74
C LEU A 216 17.71 -14.38 -6.76
N GLN A 217 18.43 -15.44 -7.12
CA GLN A 217 19.89 -15.40 -7.30
C GLN A 217 20.30 -14.41 -8.40
N ALA A 218 19.64 -14.46 -9.56
CA ALA A 218 19.85 -13.51 -10.65
C ALA A 218 19.54 -12.06 -10.22
N SER A 219 18.48 -11.86 -9.43
CA SER A 219 18.12 -10.56 -8.88
C SER A 219 19.20 -9.98 -7.96
N LYS A 220 19.80 -10.83 -7.12
CA LYS A 220 20.93 -10.48 -6.26
C LYS A 220 22.15 -10.06 -7.09
N LEU A 221 22.57 -10.88 -8.06
CA LEU A 221 23.70 -10.58 -8.94
C LEU A 221 23.52 -9.26 -9.70
N TYR A 222 22.32 -9.03 -10.23
CA TYR A 222 21.99 -7.78 -10.92
C TYR A 222 22.20 -6.55 -10.01
N LYS A 223 21.79 -6.63 -8.74
CA LYS A 223 22.01 -5.56 -7.75
C LYS A 223 23.47 -5.33 -7.39
N GLN A 224 24.30 -6.37 -7.52
CA GLN A 224 25.75 -6.31 -7.31
C GLN A 224 26.50 -5.78 -8.55
N GLY A 225 25.78 -5.39 -9.61
CA GLY A 225 26.37 -4.92 -10.86
C GLY A 225 26.77 -6.04 -11.82
N GLN A 226 26.49 -7.30 -11.47
CA GLN A 226 26.83 -8.49 -12.26
C GLN A 226 25.69 -8.82 -13.24
N ALA A 227 25.41 -7.90 -14.16
CA ALA A 227 24.28 -8.03 -15.10
C ALA A 227 24.43 -9.22 -16.06
N GLN A 228 25.65 -9.53 -16.49
CA GLN A 228 25.92 -10.65 -17.41
C GLN A 228 25.66 -12.00 -16.76
N GLU A 229 26.15 -12.23 -15.55
CA GLU A 229 25.91 -13.46 -14.80
C GLU A 229 24.43 -13.63 -14.43
N SER A 230 23.76 -12.53 -14.09
CA SER A 230 22.30 -12.50 -13.92
C SER A 230 21.57 -12.95 -15.19
N PHE A 231 21.99 -12.46 -16.35
CA PHE A 231 21.44 -12.84 -17.65
C PHE A 231 21.66 -14.32 -17.98
N GLU A 232 22.84 -14.86 -17.71
CA GLU A 232 23.17 -16.27 -17.92
C GLU A 232 22.28 -17.19 -17.09
N ILE A 233 22.03 -16.85 -15.81
CA ILE A 233 21.10 -17.60 -14.96
C ILE A 233 19.69 -17.58 -15.56
N LEU A 234 19.18 -16.41 -15.94
CA LEU A 234 17.82 -16.26 -16.49
C LEU A 234 17.67 -16.92 -17.86
N SER A 235 18.75 -17.02 -18.63
CA SER A 235 18.78 -17.70 -19.94
C SER A 235 18.94 -19.22 -19.82
N SER A 236 19.31 -19.73 -18.64
CA SER A 236 19.50 -21.17 -18.40
C SER A 236 18.20 -22.00 -18.32
N PHE A 237 17.03 -21.36 -18.40
CA PHE A 237 15.74 -22.02 -18.35
C PHE A 237 14.64 -21.21 -19.07
N TYR A 238 13.55 -21.88 -19.41
CA TYR A 238 12.40 -21.26 -20.08
C TYR A 238 11.40 -20.70 -19.06
N PRO A 239 10.79 -19.52 -19.31
CA PRO A 239 9.82 -18.91 -18.40
C PRO A 239 8.63 -19.81 -18.08
N LYS A 240 8.21 -20.70 -19.00
CA LYS A 240 7.14 -21.69 -18.79
C LYS A 240 7.40 -22.68 -17.63
N GLN A 241 8.63 -22.74 -17.13
CA GLN A 241 9.01 -23.59 -15.99
C GLN A 241 8.74 -22.91 -14.64
N LEU A 242 8.57 -21.58 -14.62
CA LEU A 242 8.15 -20.85 -13.43
C LEU A 242 6.65 -21.02 -13.23
N LYS A 243 6.28 -21.68 -12.13
CA LYS A 243 4.86 -21.91 -11.77
C LYS A 243 4.26 -20.76 -10.97
N ASP A 244 5.10 -20.03 -10.25
CA ASP A 244 4.71 -18.89 -9.42
C ASP A 244 4.71 -17.59 -10.23
N GLU A 245 3.57 -16.91 -10.27
CA GLU A 245 3.38 -15.67 -11.02
C GLU A 245 4.31 -14.54 -10.53
N ARG A 246 4.59 -14.47 -9.22
CA ARG A 246 5.49 -13.43 -8.66
C ARG A 246 6.91 -13.61 -9.18
N SER A 247 7.39 -14.84 -9.21
CA SER A 247 8.69 -15.21 -9.75
C SER A 247 8.76 -14.95 -11.25
N LEU A 248 7.70 -15.24 -12.00
CA LEU A 248 7.62 -14.96 -13.44
C LEU A 248 7.61 -13.45 -13.75
N LYS A 249 6.88 -12.64 -12.97
CA LYS A 249 6.95 -11.17 -13.07
C LYS A 249 8.38 -10.67 -12.82
N ARG A 250 9.02 -11.17 -11.76
CA ARG A 250 10.40 -10.82 -11.41
C ARG A 250 11.40 -11.20 -12.51
N TYR A 251 11.24 -12.37 -13.12
CA TYR A 251 12.02 -12.81 -14.28
C TYR A 251 11.96 -11.78 -15.42
N TYR A 252 10.76 -11.38 -15.83
CA TYR A 252 10.58 -10.42 -16.93
C TYR A 252 11.06 -9.00 -16.59
N VAL A 253 10.91 -8.55 -15.35
CA VAL A 253 11.48 -7.27 -14.89
C VAL A 253 13.00 -7.26 -15.05
N LEU A 254 13.67 -8.33 -14.60
CA LEU A 254 15.13 -8.42 -14.63
C LEU A 254 15.64 -8.47 -16.06
N LEU A 255 15.04 -9.30 -16.92
CA LEU A 255 15.39 -9.31 -18.35
C LEU A 255 15.17 -7.93 -19.00
N GLY A 256 14.04 -7.28 -18.74
CA GLY A 256 13.77 -5.94 -19.27
C GLY A 256 14.85 -4.94 -18.88
N LYS A 257 15.29 -4.96 -17.61
CA LYS A 257 16.37 -4.09 -17.11
C LYS A 257 17.74 -4.43 -17.70
N ILE A 258 18.06 -5.72 -17.87
CA ILE A 258 19.31 -6.18 -18.47
C ILE A 258 19.38 -5.77 -19.94
N TYR A 259 18.33 -6.04 -20.73
CA TYR A 259 18.28 -5.67 -22.14
C TYR A 259 18.38 -4.16 -22.34
N ASP A 260 17.69 -3.38 -21.51
CA ASP A 260 17.79 -1.92 -21.54
C ASP A 260 19.22 -1.43 -21.24
N THR A 261 19.91 -2.07 -20.29
CA THR A 261 21.33 -1.77 -19.98
C THR A 261 22.24 -2.09 -21.17
N HIS A 262 21.94 -3.17 -21.91
CA HIS A 262 22.63 -3.55 -23.15
C HIS A 262 22.12 -2.79 -24.40
N LYS A 263 21.21 -1.83 -24.24
CA LYS A 263 20.61 -1.03 -25.33
C LYS A 263 19.79 -1.84 -26.35
N ASP A 264 19.38 -3.05 -26.00
CA ASP A 264 18.40 -3.82 -26.78
C ASP A 264 16.98 -3.41 -26.35
N TYR A 265 16.56 -2.24 -26.81
CA TYR A 265 15.29 -1.63 -26.39
C TYR A 265 14.06 -2.42 -26.84
N SER A 266 14.17 -3.17 -27.95
CA SER A 266 13.09 -4.02 -28.44
C SER A 266 12.84 -5.20 -27.48
N MET A 267 13.90 -5.92 -27.12
CA MET A 267 13.81 -7.02 -26.16
C MET A 267 13.46 -6.52 -24.74
N ALA A 268 13.94 -5.33 -24.37
CA ALA A 268 13.58 -4.68 -23.12
C ALA A 268 12.06 -4.39 -23.07
N PHE A 269 11.53 -3.71 -24.09
CA PHE A 269 10.10 -3.37 -24.17
C PHE A 269 9.22 -4.62 -24.19
N SER A 270 9.62 -5.66 -24.95
CA SER A 270 8.95 -6.95 -24.97
C SER A 270 8.89 -7.60 -23.58
N SER A 271 10.00 -7.57 -22.84
CA SER A 271 10.09 -8.12 -21.47
C SER A 271 9.18 -7.36 -20.49
N PHE A 272 9.21 -6.02 -20.50
CA PHE A 272 8.29 -5.21 -19.68
C PHE A 272 6.83 -5.45 -20.06
N THR A 273 6.53 -5.67 -21.34
CA THR A 273 5.18 -6.00 -21.82
C THR A 273 4.71 -7.36 -21.28
N GLN A 274 5.57 -8.38 -21.23
CA GLN A 274 5.22 -9.67 -20.62
C GLN A 274 4.96 -9.56 -19.12
N MET A 275 5.79 -8.79 -18.39
CA MET A 275 5.54 -8.49 -16.97
C MET A 275 4.17 -7.84 -16.78
N ASN A 276 3.88 -6.80 -17.54
CA ASN A 276 2.64 -6.02 -17.44
C ASN A 276 1.40 -6.84 -17.81
N LYS A 277 1.51 -7.72 -18.82
CA LYS A 277 0.44 -8.68 -19.17
C LYS A 277 0.06 -9.56 -17.99
N LEU A 278 1.03 -10.06 -17.21
CA LEU A 278 0.74 -10.85 -16.01
C LEU A 278 0.01 -10.02 -14.95
N THR A 279 0.39 -8.75 -14.77
CA THR A 279 -0.29 -7.82 -13.86
C THR A 279 -1.74 -7.60 -14.25
N ARG A 280 -2.02 -7.42 -15.55
CA ARG A 280 -3.39 -7.27 -16.07
C ARG A 280 -4.26 -8.51 -15.82
N GLN A 281 -3.71 -9.70 -16.01
CA GLN A 281 -4.44 -10.95 -15.73
C GLN A 281 -4.84 -11.06 -14.26
N THR A 282 -3.95 -10.69 -13.33
CA THR A 282 -4.26 -10.63 -11.89
C THR A 282 -5.39 -9.64 -11.61
N VAL A 283 -5.30 -8.47 -12.24
CA VAL A 283 -6.26 -7.37 -12.08
C VAL A 283 -7.63 -7.77 -12.58
N GLU A 284 -7.77 -8.33 -13.78
CA GLU A 284 -9.05 -8.72 -14.39
C GLU A 284 -9.75 -9.81 -13.58
N ALA A 285 -8.99 -10.69 -12.92
CA ALA A 285 -9.52 -11.67 -11.98
C ALA A 285 -10.02 -11.02 -10.67
N SER A 286 -9.40 -9.92 -10.25
CA SER A 286 -9.80 -9.15 -9.08
C SER A 286 -10.93 -8.18 -9.47
N LYS A 287 -12.14 -8.35 -8.91
CA LYS A 287 -13.24 -7.38 -9.13
C LYS A 287 -12.95 -6.06 -8.40
N ASN A 288 -11.92 -5.34 -8.81
CA ASN A 288 -11.54 -4.07 -8.21
C ASN A 288 -12.55 -3.00 -8.64
N LYS A 289 -13.24 -2.40 -7.66
CA LYS A 289 -14.46 -1.60 -7.89
C LYS A 289 -14.28 -0.09 -7.63
N GLY A 290 -13.11 0.38 -7.22
CA GLY A 290 -12.87 1.79 -6.89
C GLY A 290 -11.93 2.46 -7.87
N ASN A 291 -12.22 3.72 -8.22
CA ASN A 291 -11.30 4.59 -8.96
C ASN A 291 -11.39 6.00 -8.36
N GLU A 292 -10.57 6.24 -7.33
CA GLU A 292 -10.51 7.52 -6.59
C GLU A 292 -10.32 8.73 -7.53
N LEU A 293 -9.57 8.61 -8.63
CA LEU A 293 -9.45 9.68 -9.62
C LEU A 293 -10.80 10.02 -10.24
N LYS A 294 -11.57 9.01 -10.68
CA LYS A 294 -12.91 9.22 -11.26
C LYS A 294 -13.90 9.77 -10.25
N ASP A 295 -13.77 9.40 -8.98
CA ASP A 295 -14.63 9.92 -7.92
C ASP A 295 -14.35 11.41 -7.69
N PHE A 296 -13.07 11.82 -7.65
CA PHE A 296 -12.71 13.24 -7.58
C PHE A 296 -13.04 14.02 -8.86
N ALA A 297 -13.00 13.41 -10.04
CA ALA A 297 -13.36 14.06 -11.30
C ALA A 297 -14.83 14.51 -11.37
N ARG A 298 -15.69 14.02 -10.47
CA ARG A 298 -17.09 14.43 -10.34
C ARG A 298 -17.29 15.65 -9.45
N PHE A 299 -16.24 16.12 -8.78
CA PHE A 299 -16.32 17.28 -7.89
C PHE A 299 -16.40 18.56 -8.72
N THR A 300 -17.32 19.43 -8.33
CA THR A 300 -17.47 20.77 -8.92
C THR A 300 -17.32 21.88 -7.90
N SER A 301 -17.24 21.53 -6.60
CA SER A 301 -17.12 22.48 -5.50
C SER A 301 -16.60 21.78 -4.24
N VAL A 302 -15.88 22.53 -3.40
CA VAL A 302 -15.45 22.11 -2.06
C VAL A 302 -15.93 23.14 -1.06
N LYS A 303 -16.64 22.70 -0.01
CA LYS A 303 -17.01 23.55 1.13
C LYS A 303 -15.85 23.60 2.11
N PHE A 304 -15.22 24.77 2.24
CA PHE A 304 -14.16 25.00 3.22
C PHE A 304 -14.76 25.37 4.59
N SER A 305 -13.98 25.14 5.65
CA SER A 305 -14.32 25.59 7.00
C SER A 305 -14.28 27.12 7.06
N GLU A 306 -15.15 27.73 7.85
CA GLU A 306 -15.09 29.16 8.16
C GLU A 306 -14.05 29.44 9.26
N GLU A 307 -13.66 28.41 10.02
CA GLU A 307 -12.65 28.51 11.07
C GLU A 307 -11.24 28.40 10.49
N SER A 308 -10.39 29.36 10.84
CA SER A 308 -8.96 29.29 10.52
C SER A 308 -8.31 28.16 11.30
N TYR A 309 -7.52 27.33 10.63
CA TYR A 309 -6.73 26.28 11.29
C TYR A 309 -5.23 26.56 11.16
N LYS A 310 -4.54 26.66 12.30
CA LYS A 310 -3.09 26.81 12.35
C LYS A 310 -2.43 25.47 12.71
N PRO A 311 -1.84 24.73 11.76
CA PRO A 311 -1.11 23.50 12.06
C PRO A 311 0.13 23.78 12.93
N PRO A 312 0.63 22.77 13.67
CA PRO A 312 1.87 22.88 14.45
C PRO A 312 3.11 23.20 13.59
N LEU A 313 3.08 22.83 12.30
CA LEU A 313 4.13 23.10 11.32
C LEU A 313 3.50 23.70 10.07
N ARG A 314 4.23 24.55 9.34
CA ARG A 314 3.75 24.99 8.02
C ARG A 314 3.71 23.81 7.06
N MET A 315 2.58 23.64 6.39
CA MET A 315 2.28 22.44 5.61
C MET A 315 2.60 22.64 4.14
N PHE A 316 3.42 21.74 3.59
CA PHE A 316 3.70 21.64 2.17
C PHE A 316 3.42 20.23 1.69
N PHE A 317 2.91 20.09 0.48
CA PHE A 317 2.73 18.80 -0.17
C PHE A 317 3.57 18.75 -1.44
N LEU A 318 4.50 17.79 -1.50
CA LEU A 318 5.30 17.53 -2.68
C LEU A 318 4.60 16.47 -3.52
N VAL A 319 3.96 16.94 -4.60
CA VAL A 319 3.09 16.14 -5.47
C VAL A 319 3.64 16.10 -6.90
N GLY A 320 3.04 15.26 -7.74
CA GLY A 320 3.39 15.15 -9.15
C GLY A 320 3.00 13.79 -9.70
N PHE A 321 3.35 13.51 -10.96
CA PHE A 321 3.15 12.15 -11.48
C PHE A 321 4.21 11.20 -10.89
N PRO A 322 3.90 9.91 -10.61
CA PRO A 322 4.92 8.96 -10.20
C PRO A 322 6.13 8.99 -11.14
N ARG A 323 7.34 8.88 -10.57
CA ARG A 323 8.63 8.95 -11.29
C ARG A 323 9.00 10.34 -11.83
N SER A 324 8.36 11.43 -11.38
CA SER A 324 8.73 12.81 -11.74
C SER A 324 9.93 13.39 -10.98
N GLY A 325 10.67 12.57 -10.21
CA GLY A 325 11.85 13.02 -9.47
C GLY A 325 11.59 13.54 -8.06
N THR A 326 10.37 13.37 -7.53
CA THR A 326 10.01 13.77 -6.16
C THR A 326 10.93 13.21 -5.07
N THR A 327 11.47 11.99 -5.23
CA THR A 327 12.40 11.40 -4.25
C THR A 327 13.72 12.18 -4.14
N LEU A 328 14.27 12.65 -5.27
CA LEU A 328 15.49 13.45 -5.24
C LEU A 328 15.23 14.75 -4.47
N LEU A 329 14.18 15.47 -4.86
CA LEU A 329 13.82 16.74 -4.24
C LEU A 329 13.48 16.58 -2.75
N GLU A 330 12.75 15.54 -2.37
CA GLU A 330 12.48 15.18 -0.97
C GLU A 330 13.77 15.07 -0.17
N ASN A 331 14.75 14.28 -0.62
CA ASN A 331 15.99 14.06 0.12
C ASN A 331 16.83 15.33 0.24
N VAL A 332 16.78 16.20 -0.78
CA VAL A 332 17.46 17.49 -0.75
C VAL A 332 16.78 18.46 0.23
N LEU A 333 15.44 18.49 0.26
CA LEU A 333 14.70 19.37 1.16
C LEU A 333 14.77 18.87 2.62
N ASP A 334 14.72 17.55 2.85
CA ASP A 334 14.87 16.92 4.17
C ASP A 334 16.29 17.11 4.76
N SER A 335 17.26 17.50 3.94
CA SER A 335 18.60 17.80 4.44
C SER A 335 18.59 19.07 5.31
N GLN A 336 17.68 20.02 5.05
CA GLN A 336 17.62 21.32 5.72
C GLN A 336 17.16 21.18 7.18
N ASN A 337 17.88 21.77 8.13
CA ASN A 337 17.64 21.53 9.56
C ASN A 337 16.25 21.96 10.06
N LYS A 338 15.55 22.86 9.33
CA LYS A 338 14.22 23.38 9.67
C LYS A 338 13.07 22.73 8.90
N ILE A 339 13.37 21.76 8.05
CA ILE A 339 12.40 21.04 7.24
C ILE A 339 12.40 19.58 7.67
N ILE A 340 11.21 19.01 7.79
CA ILE A 340 11.02 17.56 7.78
C ILE A 340 10.26 17.19 6.51
N ALA A 341 10.90 16.43 5.61
CA ALA A 341 10.22 15.87 4.46
C ALA A 341 9.95 14.39 4.69
N LEU A 342 8.67 14.03 4.72
CA LEU A 342 8.26 12.65 4.90
C LEU A 342 8.17 11.98 3.52
N PRO A 343 8.71 10.76 3.36
CA PRO A 343 8.61 10.03 2.10
C PRO A 343 7.16 9.60 1.82
N GLU A 344 6.95 8.73 0.80
CA GLU A 344 5.62 8.21 0.43
C GLU A 344 5.02 7.33 1.54
N ARG A 345 4.48 8.00 2.56
CA ARG A 345 3.90 7.44 3.78
C ARG A 345 2.39 7.61 3.73
N PRO A 346 1.64 6.82 4.51
CA PRO A 346 0.21 6.70 4.32
C PRO A 346 -0.61 7.78 5.04
N MET A 347 -0.10 8.97 5.39
CA MET A 347 -0.83 9.94 6.23
C MET A 347 -2.25 10.25 5.70
N LEU A 348 -2.39 10.62 4.43
CA LEU A 348 -3.72 10.84 3.83
C LEU A 348 -4.52 9.54 3.62
N ASP A 349 -3.86 8.40 3.43
CA ASP A 349 -4.55 7.11 3.36
C ASP A 349 -5.08 6.67 4.73
N ASP A 350 -4.41 7.01 5.82
CA ASP A 350 -4.84 6.78 7.20
C ASP A 350 -6.06 7.64 7.51
N VAL A 351 -6.03 8.93 7.14
CA VAL A 351 -7.19 9.83 7.19
C VAL A 351 -8.37 9.25 6.41
N LYS A 352 -8.14 8.82 5.16
CA LYS A 352 -9.16 8.16 4.32
C LYS A 352 -9.74 6.91 5.00
N VAL A 353 -8.88 6.06 5.56
CA VAL A 353 -9.32 4.85 6.27
C VAL A 353 -10.14 5.22 7.48
N LYS A 354 -9.75 6.23 8.27
CA LYS A 354 -10.54 6.74 9.40
C LYS A 354 -11.93 7.19 8.95
N MET A 355 -12.06 7.96 7.88
CA MET A 355 -13.35 8.38 7.33
C MET A 355 -14.27 7.20 7.03
N ILE A 356 -13.74 6.21 6.30
CA ILE A 356 -14.49 5.00 5.95
C ILE A 356 -14.91 4.22 7.20
N LEU A 357 -14.03 4.14 8.21
CA LEU A 357 -14.29 3.47 9.48
C LEU A 357 -15.31 4.21 10.36
N ASP A 358 -15.40 5.53 10.22
CA ASP A 358 -16.37 6.37 10.92
C ASP A 358 -17.72 6.43 10.17
N GLY A 359 -17.83 5.79 9.00
CA GLY A 359 -19.09 5.60 8.27
C GLY A 359 -19.27 6.52 7.06
N TYR A 360 -18.29 7.35 6.73
CA TYR A 360 -18.33 8.25 5.58
C TYR A 360 -17.98 7.54 4.27
N SER A 361 -18.65 7.96 3.20
CA SER A 361 -18.39 7.58 1.82
C SER A 361 -17.31 8.48 1.22
N TYR A 362 -16.04 8.07 1.31
CA TYR A 362 -14.95 8.83 0.70
C TYR A 362 -14.89 8.66 -0.83
N PRO A 363 -14.63 9.72 -1.63
CA PRO A 363 -14.55 11.14 -1.24
C PRO A 363 -15.92 11.86 -1.20
N HIS A 364 -17.01 11.23 -1.62
CA HIS A 364 -18.34 11.84 -1.80
C HIS A 364 -18.83 12.73 -0.65
N ASP A 365 -18.60 12.34 0.60
CA ASP A 365 -19.09 13.06 1.78
C ASP A 365 -18.14 14.19 2.25
N LEU A 366 -17.08 14.53 1.48
CA LEU A 366 -16.12 15.57 1.85
C LEU A 366 -16.79 16.92 2.16
N ASN A 367 -17.93 17.25 1.54
CA ASN A 367 -18.63 18.52 1.80
C ASN A 367 -19.49 18.51 3.07
N ASP A 368 -19.71 17.34 3.67
CA ASP A 368 -20.62 17.14 4.81
C ASP A 368 -19.90 17.15 6.16
N PHE A 369 -18.58 17.28 6.18
CA PHE A 369 -17.81 17.31 7.43
C PHE A 369 -18.07 18.58 8.23
N SER A 370 -18.36 18.41 9.51
CA SER A 370 -18.32 19.50 10.50
C SER A 370 -16.89 19.90 10.83
N ASP A 371 -16.71 21.11 11.36
CA ASP A 371 -15.39 21.62 11.75
C ASP A 371 -14.75 20.76 12.85
N GLY A 372 -15.53 20.33 13.85
CA GLY A 372 -15.06 19.39 14.87
C GLY A 372 -14.60 18.03 14.30
N TYR A 373 -15.23 17.54 13.23
CA TYR A 373 -14.75 16.32 12.57
C TYR A 373 -13.47 16.56 11.75
N LEU A 374 -13.30 17.76 11.17
CA LEU A 374 -12.04 18.13 10.53
C LEU A 374 -10.89 18.16 11.54
N ASP A 375 -11.11 18.64 12.76
CA ASP A 375 -10.12 18.59 13.84
C ASP A 375 -9.74 17.17 14.21
N ASP A 376 -10.71 16.26 14.32
CA ASP A 376 -10.44 14.83 14.53
C ASP A 376 -9.59 14.22 13.40
N LEU A 377 -9.82 14.63 12.15
CA LEU A 377 -9.05 14.16 10.99
C LEU A 377 -7.64 14.77 10.95
N ARG A 378 -7.49 16.04 11.33
CA ARG A 378 -6.19 16.73 11.48
C ARG A 378 -5.36 16.06 12.57
N ASN A 379 -5.95 15.78 13.72
CA ASN A 379 -5.30 15.03 14.80
C ASN A 379 -4.86 13.65 14.31
N HIS A 380 -5.72 12.94 13.57
CA HIS A 380 -5.36 11.64 13.00
C HIS A 380 -4.22 11.72 11.98
N TYR A 381 -4.17 12.78 11.17
CA TYR A 381 -3.07 13.04 10.26
C TYR A 381 -1.75 13.22 11.03
N PHE A 382 -1.73 14.04 12.09
CA PHE A 382 -0.52 14.27 12.90
C PHE A 382 -0.12 13.04 13.75
N ASP A 383 -1.07 12.23 14.20
CA ASP A 383 -0.78 10.91 14.78
C ASP A 383 -0.05 10.01 13.78
N SER A 384 -0.46 10.05 12.51
CA SER A 384 0.22 9.30 11.44
C SER A 384 1.60 9.87 11.15
N VAL A 385 1.76 11.20 11.16
CA VAL A 385 3.08 11.86 11.06
C VAL A 385 4.01 11.37 12.17
N ALA A 386 3.57 11.40 13.43
CA ALA A 386 4.38 10.97 14.58
C ALA A 386 4.80 9.49 14.49
N LYS A 387 3.96 8.63 13.91
CA LYS A 387 4.27 7.20 13.70
C LYS A 387 5.23 6.92 12.54
N ASN A 388 5.34 7.86 11.60
CA ASN A 388 6.08 7.67 10.35
C ASN A 388 7.32 8.59 10.22
N CYS A 389 7.54 9.50 11.17
CA CYS A 389 8.76 10.30 11.27
C CYS A 389 9.84 9.53 12.05
N ARG A 390 11.11 9.91 11.83
CA ARG A 390 12.28 9.34 12.52
C ARG A 390 12.65 10.08 13.82
N TYR A 391 11.83 11.04 14.24
CA TYR A 391 12.13 11.98 15.32
C TYR A 391 11.12 11.83 16.44
N ASP A 392 11.59 11.89 17.68
CA ASP A 392 10.71 11.81 18.87
C ASP A 392 9.83 13.05 19.04
N SER A 393 10.24 14.18 18.46
CA SER A 393 9.51 15.45 18.49
C SER A 393 9.61 16.20 17.17
N LEU A 394 8.58 17.00 16.89
CA LEU A 394 8.49 17.89 15.74
C LEU A 394 8.91 19.33 16.02
N GLU A 395 9.16 19.69 17.29
CA GLU A 395 9.37 21.08 17.75
C GLU A 395 10.57 21.79 17.11
N GLN A 396 11.57 21.05 16.63
CA GLN A 396 12.76 21.62 15.99
C GLN A 396 12.51 22.10 14.55
N PHE A 397 11.44 21.61 13.92
CA PHE A 397 11.10 21.91 12.53
C PHE A 397 10.13 23.10 12.44
N ASP A 398 10.18 23.82 11.33
CA ASP A 398 9.25 24.91 11.04
C ASP A 398 8.27 24.51 9.90
N VAL A 399 8.66 23.49 9.11
CA VAL A 399 8.00 23.07 7.88
C VAL A 399 7.90 21.55 7.84
N LEU A 400 6.72 21.05 7.50
CA LEU A 400 6.48 19.64 7.14
C LEU A 400 6.17 19.55 5.65
N ILE A 401 6.92 18.72 4.93
CA ILE A 401 6.66 18.36 3.54
C ILE A 401 6.14 16.92 3.48
N ASP A 402 4.86 16.74 3.16
CA ASP A 402 4.31 15.41 2.86
C ASP A 402 4.53 15.12 1.38
N LYS A 403 5.50 14.24 1.09
CA LYS A 403 5.79 13.82 -0.28
C LYS A 403 5.05 12.54 -0.62
N ASN A 404 4.08 12.68 -1.51
CA ASN A 404 3.50 11.56 -2.23
C ASN A 404 2.98 12.05 -3.58
N PRO A 405 3.53 11.60 -4.72
CA PRO A 405 3.14 12.09 -6.04
C PRO A 405 1.61 12.02 -6.25
N ILE A 406 1.00 10.89 -5.85
CA ILE A 406 -0.43 10.62 -6.05
C ILE A 406 -1.32 11.62 -5.29
N ASN A 407 -0.82 12.30 -4.25
CA ASN A 407 -1.60 13.27 -3.51
C ASN A 407 -2.10 14.45 -4.37
N GLN A 408 -1.59 14.65 -5.58
CA GLN A 408 -2.15 15.62 -6.54
C GLN A 408 -3.65 15.42 -6.81
N ILE A 409 -4.14 14.18 -6.88
CA ILE A 409 -5.59 13.93 -7.09
C ILE A 409 -6.42 14.18 -5.81
N ARG A 410 -5.76 14.30 -4.65
CA ARG A 410 -6.37 14.49 -3.33
C ARG A 410 -6.32 15.94 -2.88
N LEU A 411 -6.01 16.87 -3.77
CA LEU A 411 -5.86 18.27 -3.44
C LEU A 411 -7.10 18.88 -2.74
N PRO A 412 -8.35 18.55 -3.11
CA PRO A 412 -9.54 18.95 -2.35
C PRO A 412 -9.50 18.54 -0.87
N LEU A 413 -9.08 17.30 -0.57
CA LEU A 413 -8.93 16.81 0.80
C LEU A 413 -7.83 17.59 1.52
N ILE A 414 -6.68 17.79 0.88
CA ILE A 414 -5.54 18.52 1.45
C ILE A 414 -5.96 19.92 1.86
N LYS A 415 -6.59 20.69 0.95
CA LYS A 415 -7.00 22.06 1.23
C LYS A 415 -8.15 22.13 2.24
N LYS A 416 -8.97 21.08 2.36
CA LYS A 416 -10.00 21.00 3.41
C LYS A 416 -9.39 20.77 4.80
N LEU A 417 -8.37 19.92 4.91
CA LEU A 417 -7.65 19.70 6.17
C LEU A 417 -6.74 20.89 6.53
N PHE A 418 -6.03 21.43 5.55
CA PHE A 418 -5.00 22.44 5.70
C PHE A 418 -5.20 23.57 4.66
N PRO A 419 -6.08 24.55 4.95
CA PRO A 419 -6.42 25.62 4.02
C PRO A 419 -5.21 26.45 3.55
N ASP A 420 -4.20 26.62 4.40
CA ASP A 420 -2.98 27.38 4.07
C ASP A 420 -1.85 26.50 3.50
N ALA A 421 -2.07 25.20 3.29
CA ALA A 421 -1.03 24.33 2.75
C ALA A 421 -0.66 24.74 1.33
N LYS A 422 0.66 24.77 1.07
CA LYS A 422 1.25 25.10 -0.23
C LYS A 422 1.68 23.84 -0.97
N ILE A 423 1.72 23.91 -2.30
CA ILE A 423 2.03 22.76 -3.14
C ILE A 423 3.37 22.95 -3.83
N ILE A 424 4.20 21.91 -3.83
CA ILE A 424 5.38 21.82 -4.67
C ILE A 424 5.06 20.76 -5.74
N LEU A 425 4.94 21.19 -6.99
CA LEU A 425 4.62 20.31 -8.12
C LEU A 425 5.90 19.89 -8.83
N ALA A 426 6.30 18.63 -8.64
CA ALA A 426 7.43 18.06 -9.36
C ALA A 426 7.00 17.60 -10.75
N LEU A 427 7.61 18.24 -11.74
CA LEU A 427 7.44 17.96 -13.16
C LEU A 427 8.66 17.22 -13.71
N ARG A 428 8.42 16.43 -14.74
CA ARG A 428 9.42 15.78 -15.58
C ARG A 428 8.77 15.54 -16.94
N HIS A 429 9.58 15.35 -17.98
CA HIS A 429 9.06 15.04 -19.30
C HIS A 429 7.97 13.95 -19.24
N PRO A 430 6.73 14.20 -19.74
CA PRO A 430 5.61 13.28 -19.61
C PRO A 430 5.94 11.85 -20.07
N LEU A 431 6.61 11.74 -21.22
CA LEU A 431 7.01 10.45 -21.80
C LEU A 431 8.03 9.68 -20.94
N ASP A 432 8.95 10.36 -20.25
CA ASP A 432 9.90 9.71 -19.35
C ASP A 432 9.19 9.20 -18.09
N CYS A 433 8.22 9.95 -17.57
CA CYS A 433 7.38 9.54 -16.45
C CYS A 433 6.57 8.28 -16.79
N ILE A 434 5.87 8.30 -17.92
CA ILE A 434 5.03 7.20 -18.40
C ILE A 434 5.86 5.94 -18.65
N LEU A 435 6.95 6.05 -19.41
CA LEU A 435 7.86 4.94 -19.68
C LEU A 435 8.45 4.38 -18.37
N SER A 436 8.92 5.25 -17.49
CA SER A 436 9.47 4.83 -16.19
C SER A 436 8.45 4.06 -15.36
N CYS A 437 7.18 4.46 -15.38
CA CYS A 437 6.11 3.77 -14.68
C CYS A 437 5.82 2.40 -15.31
N TYR A 438 5.72 2.33 -16.64
CA TYR A 438 5.48 1.09 -17.38
C TYR A 438 6.57 0.03 -17.13
N MET A 439 7.81 0.46 -16.88
CA MET A 439 8.95 -0.42 -16.59
C MET A 439 9.00 -0.95 -15.14
N GLN A 440 8.13 -0.49 -14.24
CA GLN A 440 8.11 -0.94 -12.84
C GLN A 440 7.08 -2.06 -12.59
N ASN A 441 7.47 -3.02 -11.76
CA ASN A 441 6.54 -3.97 -11.15
C ASN A 441 5.90 -3.35 -9.90
N PHE A 442 4.95 -2.43 -10.08
CA PHE A 442 4.22 -1.82 -8.98
C PHE A 442 3.35 -2.84 -8.23
N ALA A 443 3.19 -2.63 -6.92
CA ALA A 443 2.09 -3.26 -6.20
C ALA A 443 0.75 -2.81 -6.82
N ILE A 444 -0.16 -3.76 -7.03
CA ILE A 444 -1.45 -3.49 -7.66
C ILE A 444 -2.29 -2.62 -6.73
N SER A 445 -2.68 -1.45 -7.21
CA SER A 445 -3.58 -0.51 -6.55
C SER A 445 -4.41 0.23 -7.58
N GLN A 446 -5.48 0.92 -7.15
CA GLN A 446 -6.27 1.77 -8.04
C GLN A 446 -5.47 2.90 -8.73
N HIS A 447 -4.29 3.24 -8.20
CA HIS A 447 -3.43 4.32 -8.68
C HIS A 447 -2.32 3.84 -9.62
N THR A 448 -2.01 2.55 -9.61
CA THR A 448 -0.89 1.96 -10.36
C THR A 448 -1.35 0.98 -11.43
N ILE A 449 -2.62 0.57 -11.40
CA ILE A 449 -3.21 -0.43 -12.29
C ILE A 449 -3.04 -0.09 -13.78
N ASP A 450 -3.21 1.17 -14.16
CA ASP A 450 -3.13 1.60 -15.56
C ASP A 450 -1.69 1.61 -16.09
N PHE A 451 -0.68 1.59 -15.21
CA PHE A 451 0.72 1.47 -15.64
C PHE A 451 1.05 0.08 -16.18
N SER A 452 0.14 -0.89 -16.01
CA SER A 452 0.26 -2.23 -16.62
C SER A 452 -0.31 -2.31 -18.04
N ASP A 453 -0.82 -1.22 -18.59
CA ASP A 453 -1.22 -1.13 -19.99
C ASP A 453 -0.55 0.08 -20.63
N TRP A 454 0.04 -0.13 -21.81
CA TRP A 454 0.83 0.92 -22.43
C TRP A 454 -0.02 2.14 -22.78
N LYS A 455 -1.16 1.96 -23.46
CA LYS A 455 -2.05 3.08 -23.79
C LYS A 455 -2.69 3.69 -22.54
N ALA A 456 -3.18 2.87 -21.62
CA ALA A 456 -3.83 3.37 -20.40
C ALA A 456 -2.86 4.19 -19.53
N SER A 457 -1.54 3.93 -19.60
CA SER A 457 -0.54 4.74 -18.88
C SER A 457 -0.47 6.19 -19.37
N PHE A 458 -0.71 6.44 -20.67
CA PHE A 458 -0.82 7.79 -21.24
C PHE A 458 -2.14 8.45 -20.82
N GLU A 459 -3.25 7.72 -20.91
CA GLU A 459 -4.56 8.20 -20.47
C GLU A 459 -4.53 8.55 -18.98
N ARG A 460 -3.87 7.74 -18.16
CA ARG A 460 -3.68 8.02 -16.73
C ARG A 460 -2.88 9.30 -16.50
N TYR A 461 -1.84 9.59 -17.28
CA TYR A 461 -1.12 10.86 -17.19
C TYR A 461 -2.05 12.04 -17.51
N ARG A 462 -2.73 11.99 -18.65
CA ARG A 462 -3.71 13.01 -19.08
C ARG A 462 -4.76 13.24 -17.99
N ASP A 463 -5.49 12.19 -17.60
CA ASP A 463 -6.60 12.26 -16.65
C ASP A 463 -6.17 12.85 -15.30
N THR A 464 -4.93 12.59 -14.88
CA THR A 464 -4.41 13.08 -13.62
C THR A 464 -4.13 14.58 -13.65
N PHE A 465 -3.50 15.08 -14.72
CA PHE A 465 -3.25 16.52 -14.87
C PHE A 465 -4.50 17.30 -15.26
N GLU A 466 -5.40 16.71 -16.06
CA GLU A 466 -6.72 17.28 -16.33
C GLU A 466 -7.51 17.50 -15.04
N LEU A 467 -7.49 16.52 -14.14
CA LEU A 467 -8.11 16.65 -12.83
C LEU A 467 -7.44 17.73 -11.98
N TYR A 468 -6.11 17.70 -11.88
CA TYR A 468 -5.34 18.65 -11.09
C TYR A 468 -5.59 20.10 -11.54
N ASP A 469 -5.55 20.35 -12.85
CA ASP A 469 -5.87 21.64 -13.43
C ASP A 469 -7.34 22.01 -13.23
N GLY A 470 -8.24 21.01 -13.36
CA GLY A 470 -9.67 21.17 -13.19
C GLY A 470 -10.07 21.69 -11.81
N PHE A 471 -9.29 21.37 -10.76
CA PHE A 471 -9.50 21.90 -9.41
C PHE A 471 -9.44 23.42 -9.35
N ARG A 472 -8.65 24.10 -10.22
CA ARG A 472 -8.59 25.57 -10.27
C ARG A 472 -9.94 26.23 -10.56
N LYS A 473 -10.92 25.50 -11.10
CA LYS A 473 -12.27 26.02 -11.37
C LYS A 473 -13.06 26.36 -10.10
N TYR A 474 -12.72 25.78 -8.96
CA TYR A 474 -13.49 25.94 -7.72
C TYR A 474 -12.63 26.06 -6.45
N MET A 475 -11.30 26.04 -6.57
CA MET A 475 -10.39 26.23 -5.46
C MET A 475 -9.06 26.84 -5.91
N GLU A 476 -8.45 27.63 -5.03
CA GLU A 476 -7.14 28.25 -5.26
C GLU A 476 -6.08 27.65 -4.33
N TRP A 477 -4.84 27.63 -4.79
CA TRP A 477 -3.69 27.25 -3.98
C TRP A 477 -2.39 27.87 -4.50
N ASP A 478 -1.47 28.11 -3.56
CA ASP A 478 -0.10 28.47 -3.87
C ASP A 478 0.67 27.23 -4.34
N GLU A 479 1.44 27.41 -5.40
CA GLU A 479 2.15 26.34 -6.08
C GLU A 479 3.53 26.81 -6.52
N TYR A 480 4.52 25.94 -6.34
CA TYR A 480 5.83 26.08 -6.98
C TYR A 480 6.09 24.88 -7.88
N GLN A 481 6.31 25.13 -9.18
CA GLN A 481 6.63 24.10 -10.16
C GLN A 481 8.14 23.93 -10.27
N ILE A 482 8.61 22.69 -10.25
CA ILE A 482 10.02 22.37 -10.46
C ILE A 482 10.16 21.22 -11.44
N LYS A 483 10.91 21.44 -12.51
CA LYS A 483 11.22 20.40 -13.49
C LYS A 483 12.46 19.63 -13.07
N TYR A 484 12.39 18.31 -13.18
CA TYR A 484 13.52 17.42 -12.92
C TYR A 484 14.73 17.77 -13.80
N GLU A 485 14.49 18.11 -15.07
CA GLU A 485 15.54 18.49 -16.01
C GLU A 485 16.27 19.77 -15.59
N ASP A 486 15.53 20.76 -15.09
CA ASP A 486 16.10 22.02 -14.60
C ASP A 486 16.88 21.77 -13.30
N LEU A 487 16.32 20.99 -12.37
CA LEU A 487 16.98 20.61 -11.12
C LEU A 487 18.30 19.88 -11.34
N VAL A 488 18.38 19.03 -12.36
CA VAL A 488 19.60 18.27 -12.67
C VAL A 488 20.65 19.13 -13.41
N ASN A 489 20.21 20.16 -14.15
CA ASN A 489 21.11 21.02 -14.92
C ASN A 489 21.59 22.26 -14.14
N ASP A 490 20.78 22.79 -13.25
CA ASP A 490 21.05 23.99 -12.45
C ASP A 490 20.63 23.79 -10.98
N PHE A 491 21.25 22.80 -10.35
CA PHE A 491 20.84 22.28 -9.04
C PHE A 491 20.76 23.35 -7.94
N GLU A 492 21.82 24.14 -7.76
CA GLU A 492 21.91 25.14 -6.70
C GLU A 492 20.79 26.18 -6.80
N ASN A 493 20.64 26.83 -7.97
CA ASN A 493 19.64 27.87 -8.16
C ASN A 493 18.21 27.34 -8.02
N GLN A 494 17.93 26.12 -8.51
CA GLN A 494 16.61 25.51 -8.40
C GLN A 494 16.26 25.19 -6.94
N ILE A 495 17.19 24.64 -6.16
CA ILE A 495 16.98 24.34 -4.75
C ILE A 495 16.78 25.63 -3.93
N GLU A 496 17.61 26.65 -4.14
CA GLU A 496 17.47 27.93 -3.44
C GLU A 496 16.15 28.63 -3.76
N SER A 497 15.67 28.52 -5.01
CA SER A 497 14.38 29.06 -5.41
C SER A 497 13.21 28.34 -4.73
N VAL A 498 13.26 27.01 -4.63
CA VAL A 498 12.26 26.22 -3.86
C VAL A 498 12.30 26.59 -2.38
N LEU A 499 13.49 26.71 -1.77
CA LEU A 499 13.63 27.07 -0.36
C LEU A 499 13.12 28.49 -0.07
N LYS A 500 13.31 29.42 -1.01
CA LYS A 500 12.71 30.76 -0.96
C LYS A 500 11.17 30.70 -0.99
N PHE A 501 10.59 29.86 -1.84
CA PHE A 501 9.13 29.65 -1.86
C PHE A 501 8.62 29.03 -0.54
N ILE A 502 9.37 28.08 0.02
CA ILE A 502 9.09 27.50 1.32
C ILE A 502 9.24 28.55 2.44
N GLY A 503 10.09 29.55 2.25
CA GLY A 503 10.41 30.57 3.25
C GLY A 503 11.35 30.01 4.31
N ILE A 504 12.39 29.30 3.88
CA ILE A 504 13.51 28.82 4.70
C ILE A 504 14.81 29.34 4.07
N ALA A 505 15.72 29.83 4.91
CA ALA A 505 17.05 30.25 4.45
C ALA A 505 17.84 29.02 3.99
N ALA A 506 18.48 29.13 2.83
CA ALA A 506 19.18 28.01 2.23
C ALA A 506 20.47 27.69 3.00
N ASP A 507 20.63 26.42 3.40
CA ASP A 507 21.89 25.87 3.89
C ASP A 507 22.57 25.09 2.77
N LYS A 508 23.55 25.76 2.13
CA LYS A 508 24.32 25.24 0.99
C LYS A 508 25.10 23.98 1.31
N ASP A 509 25.75 23.93 2.46
CA ASP A 509 26.50 22.73 2.84
C ASP A 509 25.55 21.53 2.99
N SER A 510 24.38 21.76 3.59
CA SER A 510 23.37 20.73 3.77
C SER A 510 22.84 20.17 2.46
N TYR A 511 22.34 21.01 1.53
CA TYR A 511 21.75 20.50 0.29
C TYR A 511 22.81 19.94 -0.68
N MET A 512 24.06 20.39 -0.63
CA MET A 512 25.15 19.82 -1.44
C MET A 512 25.59 18.45 -0.91
N ASN A 513 25.48 18.22 0.39
CA ASN A 513 25.82 16.94 1.03
C ASN A 513 24.59 16.08 1.36
N PHE A 514 23.43 16.34 0.74
CA PHE A 514 22.17 15.64 1.04
C PHE A 514 22.31 14.11 0.97
N ASN A 515 23.12 13.59 0.05
CA ASN A 515 23.40 12.17 -0.12
C ASN A 515 24.02 11.51 1.12
N LYS A 516 24.90 12.21 1.86
CA LYS A 516 25.52 11.67 3.09
C LYS A 516 24.49 11.51 4.21
N ARG A 517 23.50 12.41 4.29
CA ARG A 517 22.36 12.29 5.22
C ARG A 517 21.31 11.29 4.72
N ALA A 518 21.13 11.16 3.40
CA ALA A 518 20.27 10.14 2.81
C ALA A 518 20.86 8.71 2.97
N GLN A 519 22.19 8.57 3.12
CA GLN A 519 22.85 7.32 3.45
C GLN A 519 22.64 6.88 4.91
N SER A 520 22.39 7.82 5.83
CA SER A 520 22.01 7.51 7.22
C SER A 520 20.50 7.37 7.41
N GLY A 521 19.70 7.75 6.40
CA GLY A 521 18.25 7.55 6.34
C GLY A 521 17.85 6.37 5.45
N VAL A 522 16.62 5.89 5.63
CA VAL A 522 16.06 4.82 4.79
C VAL A 522 15.18 5.40 3.68
N ILE A 523 15.61 5.27 2.42
CA ILE A 523 14.78 5.62 1.25
C ILE A 523 13.93 4.41 0.86
N THR A 524 12.60 4.51 1.03
CA THR A 524 11.64 3.41 0.76
C THR A 524 11.08 3.38 -0.66
N THR A 525 11.30 4.44 -1.45
CA THR A 525 10.72 4.53 -2.78
C THR A 525 11.41 3.58 -3.78
N PRO A 526 10.73 3.12 -4.84
CA PRO A 526 11.36 2.40 -5.96
C PRO A 526 12.53 3.16 -6.61
N SER A 527 12.63 4.48 -6.41
CA SER A 527 13.74 5.35 -6.83
C SER A 527 14.92 5.36 -5.84
N GLY A 528 14.91 4.55 -4.77
CA GLY A 528 15.89 4.69 -3.68
C GLY A 528 17.34 4.37 -4.06
N SER A 529 17.58 3.42 -4.98
CA SER A 529 18.94 3.14 -5.49
C SER A 529 19.51 4.28 -6.32
N GLN A 530 18.63 5.05 -6.95
CA GLN A 530 18.96 6.17 -7.81
C GLN A 530 19.41 7.40 -7.00
N VAL A 531 18.76 7.68 -5.87
CA VAL A 531 19.13 8.82 -4.99
C VAL A 531 20.45 8.58 -4.25
N ARG A 532 20.88 7.31 -4.09
CA ARG A 532 22.18 6.98 -3.47
C ARG A 532 23.39 7.22 -4.40
N GLN A 533 23.14 7.44 -5.70
CA GLN A 533 24.15 7.85 -6.66
C GLN A 533 24.13 9.38 -6.80
N GLU A 534 25.23 9.97 -7.26
CA GLU A 534 25.25 11.38 -7.66
C GLU A 534 24.10 11.69 -8.63
N ILE A 535 23.69 12.96 -8.71
CA ILE A 535 22.64 13.45 -9.61
C ILE A 535 22.90 12.91 -11.03
N TYR A 536 22.13 11.90 -11.46
CA TYR A 536 22.41 11.18 -12.70
C TYR A 536 21.55 11.73 -13.85
N LYS A 537 22.21 12.19 -14.91
CA LYS A 537 21.56 12.69 -16.13
C LYS A 537 20.96 11.58 -17.00
N THR A 538 21.32 10.33 -16.76
CA THR A 538 20.93 9.18 -17.61
C THR A 538 19.43 8.88 -17.63
N ALA A 539 18.64 9.52 -16.75
CA ALA A 539 17.20 9.40 -16.75
C ALA A 539 16.48 10.43 -17.64
N THR A 540 17.12 11.53 -18.07
CA THR A 540 16.46 12.48 -18.97
C THR A 540 16.47 11.94 -20.40
N GLN A 541 15.37 12.15 -21.12
CA GLN A 541 15.21 11.76 -22.53
C GLN A 541 15.36 10.26 -22.81
N ARG A 542 15.20 9.39 -21.81
CA ARG A 542 15.22 7.93 -21.99
C ARG A 542 14.14 7.49 -22.97
N TRP A 543 13.02 8.21 -22.98
CA TRP A 543 11.90 7.97 -23.89
C TRP A 543 12.30 7.97 -25.38
N LEU A 544 13.35 8.69 -25.80
CA LEU A 544 13.84 8.70 -27.20
C LEU A 544 14.25 7.31 -27.69
N ASN A 545 14.76 6.46 -26.79
CA ASN A 545 15.14 5.08 -27.09
C ASN A 545 13.93 4.18 -27.39
N TYR A 546 12.73 4.62 -27.04
CA TYR A 546 11.46 3.90 -27.19
C TYR A 546 10.47 4.65 -28.09
N ARG A 547 10.95 5.61 -28.89
CA ARG A 547 10.11 6.51 -29.71
C ARG A 547 9.10 5.77 -30.60
N ASP A 548 9.51 4.64 -31.19
CA ASP A 548 8.65 3.85 -32.10
C ASP A 548 7.43 3.28 -31.37
N TYR A 549 7.57 2.95 -30.08
CA TYR A 549 6.46 2.49 -29.24
C TYR A 549 5.61 3.65 -28.70
N ILE A 550 6.17 4.86 -28.61
CA ILE A 550 5.50 6.05 -28.09
C ILE A 550 4.68 6.75 -29.17
N ALA A 551 5.20 6.80 -30.41
CA ALA A 551 4.60 7.52 -31.53
C ALA A 551 3.07 7.28 -31.69
N PRO A 552 2.53 6.06 -31.51
CA PRO A 552 1.09 5.82 -31.63
C PRO A 552 0.21 6.45 -30.53
N HIS A 553 0.80 6.97 -29.45
CA HIS A 553 0.07 7.43 -28.26
C HIS A 553 0.46 8.84 -27.80
N ILE A 554 1.47 9.47 -28.40
CA ILE A 554 1.99 10.78 -27.98
C ILE A 554 0.90 11.87 -27.93
N ASP A 555 -0.05 11.86 -28.86
CA ASP A 555 -1.09 12.90 -28.95
C ASP A 555 -2.02 12.92 -27.72
N ILE A 556 -2.10 11.82 -26.96
CA ILE A 556 -2.87 11.77 -25.70
C ILE A 556 -2.29 12.76 -24.67
N VAL A 557 -0.98 12.98 -24.68
CA VAL A 557 -0.27 13.78 -23.68
C VAL A 557 0.44 15.01 -24.26
N ARG A 558 0.43 15.19 -25.58
CA ARG A 558 1.01 16.35 -26.28
C ARG A 558 0.59 17.70 -25.67
N PRO A 559 -0.69 17.94 -25.30
CA PRO A 559 -1.07 19.20 -24.67
C PRO A 559 -0.29 19.52 -23.38
N TYR A 560 0.10 18.49 -22.61
CA TYR A 560 0.88 18.67 -21.37
C TYR A 560 2.37 18.80 -21.65
N ILE A 561 2.89 18.14 -22.69
CA ILE A 561 4.27 18.35 -23.15
C ILE A 561 4.45 19.84 -23.49
N GLU A 562 3.56 20.38 -24.32
CA GLU A 562 3.59 21.78 -24.76
C GLU A 562 3.32 22.75 -23.60
N LYS A 563 2.28 22.50 -22.78
CA LYS A 563 1.95 23.34 -21.61
C LYS A 563 3.14 23.54 -20.67
N TYR A 564 3.90 22.48 -20.42
CA TYR A 564 5.06 22.55 -19.53
C TYR A 564 6.35 22.92 -20.27
N GLY A 565 6.30 23.32 -21.54
CA GLY A 565 7.46 23.79 -22.30
C GLY A 565 8.50 22.70 -22.59
N TYR A 566 8.05 21.46 -22.77
CA TYR A 566 8.85 20.36 -23.27
C TYR A 566 8.70 20.23 -24.80
N THR A 567 9.65 19.57 -25.47
CA THR A 567 9.56 19.25 -26.90
C THR A 567 9.04 17.83 -27.11
N ALA A 568 8.36 17.59 -28.22
CA ALA A 568 7.70 16.34 -28.54
C ALA A 568 8.11 15.78 -29.91
N ASP A 569 9.28 16.18 -30.41
CA ASP A 569 9.77 15.81 -31.74
C ASP A 569 10.09 14.31 -31.76
N ILE A 570 9.18 13.54 -32.36
CA ILE A 570 9.28 12.09 -32.61
C ILE A 570 9.59 11.84 -34.07
#